data_AF-A0A395LZS1-F1
#
_entry.id   AF-A0A395LZS1-F1
#
_cell.length_a   1.000
_cell.length_b   1.000
_cell.length_c   1.000
_cell.angle_alpha   90.00
_cell.angle_beta   90.00
_cell.angle_gamma   90.00
#
_symmetry.space_group_name_H-M   'P 1'
#
loop_
_entity.id
_entity.type
_entity.pdbx_description
1 polymer ?
#
loop_
_entity_poly.entity_id
_entity_poly.type
_entity_poly.pdbx_seq_one_letter_code
_entity_poly.pdbx_strand_id
1 'polypeptide(L)'
;MLIQNSTIQVTMQTPEKTTAVTVTAKDWQELRMQINELFDITLRYAQMVAKEGDKIWDRDRPKFTKPANKTIDEAIAEYEARLAEFEEERRRAYLDNYNKLKADSVDRVASIEEIVSKIAALHGIDFKAPIIQ
;
A
#
# COMPACT_ATOMS: atom_id res chain seq x y z
N MET A 1 -44.11 -0.10 -63.66
CA MET A 1 -42.95 0.02 -62.75
C MET A 1 -43.39 -0.46 -61.38
N LEU A 2 -42.88 -1.61 -60.94
CA LEU A 2 -43.07 -2.17 -59.60
C LEU A 2 -41.73 -2.00 -58.86
N ILE A 3 -41.71 -1.22 -57.79
CA ILE A 3 -40.54 -1.08 -56.93
C ILE A 3 -40.72 -2.09 -55.79
N GLN A 4 -39.85 -3.09 -55.74
CA GLN A 4 -39.82 -4.11 -54.70
C GLN A 4 -39.20 -3.53 -53.42
N ASN A 5 -39.92 -3.63 -52.30
CA ASN A 5 -39.40 -3.31 -50.97
C ASN A 5 -38.51 -4.46 -50.47
N SER A 6 -37.19 -4.28 -50.55
CA SER A 6 -36.21 -5.16 -49.92
C SER A 6 -36.17 -4.90 -48.41
N THR A 7 -36.73 -5.81 -47.61
CA THR A 7 -36.61 -5.79 -46.16
C THR A 7 -35.25 -6.40 -45.79
N ILE A 8 -34.31 -5.56 -45.34
CA ILE A 8 -33.01 -6.03 -44.83
C ILE A 8 -33.26 -6.68 -43.46
N GLN A 9 -33.11 -8.00 -43.37
CA GLN A 9 -33.03 -8.68 -42.08
C GLN A 9 -31.70 -8.34 -41.44
N VAL A 10 -31.73 -7.48 -40.41
CA VAL A 10 -30.59 -7.26 -39.53
C VAL A 10 -30.56 -8.41 -38.54
N THR A 11 -29.75 -9.42 -38.82
CA THR A 11 -29.40 -10.46 -37.86
C THR A 11 -28.57 -9.80 -36.75
N MET A 12 -29.20 -9.51 -35.61
CA MET A 12 -28.46 -9.13 -34.41
C MET A 12 -27.63 -10.34 -33.98
N GLN A 13 -26.32 -10.30 -34.29
CA GLN A 13 -25.36 -11.21 -33.68
C GLN A 13 -25.27 -10.84 -32.20
N THR A 14 -25.88 -11.68 -31.36
CA THR A 14 -25.72 -11.62 -29.91
C THR A 14 -24.22 -11.78 -29.59
N PRO A 15 -23.60 -10.85 -28.84
CA PRO A 15 -22.21 -11.02 -28.43
C PRO A 15 -22.07 -12.31 -27.63
N GLU A 16 -21.00 -13.04 -27.92
CA GLU A 16 -20.60 -14.27 -27.28
C GLU A 16 -20.62 -14.14 -25.75
N LYS A 17 -21.04 -15.23 -25.09
CA LYS A 17 -21.09 -15.43 -23.64
C LYS A 17 -20.00 -14.64 -22.91
N THR A 18 -20.36 -13.47 -22.40
CA THR A 18 -19.68 -12.90 -21.25
C THR A 18 -19.97 -13.87 -20.12
N THR A 19 -18.98 -14.67 -19.71
CA THR A 19 -19.09 -15.44 -18.47
C THR A 19 -19.48 -14.45 -17.39
N ALA A 20 -20.72 -14.55 -16.90
CA ALA A 20 -21.24 -13.64 -15.91
C ALA A 20 -20.29 -13.66 -14.70
N VAL A 21 -19.58 -12.55 -14.49
CA VAL A 21 -18.77 -12.38 -13.30
C VAL A 21 -19.73 -12.42 -12.12
N THR A 22 -19.62 -13.45 -11.29
CA THR A 22 -20.49 -13.66 -10.15
C THR A 22 -19.69 -13.46 -8.87
N VAL A 23 -20.18 -12.59 -8.00
CA VAL A 23 -19.63 -12.39 -6.66
C VAL A 23 -20.46 -13.23 -5.69
N THR A 24 -19.79 -14.10 -4.95
CA THR A 24 -20.41 -15.05 -4.03
C THR A 24 -20.45 -14.49 -2.60
N ALA A 25 -21.26 -15.09 -1.71
CA ALA A 25 -21.22 -14.78 -0.28
C ALA A 25 -19.83 -15.03 0.34
N LYS A 26 -19.08 -16.00 -0.20
CA LYS A 26 -17.72 -16.30 0.22
C LYS A 26 -16.76 -15.16 -0.14
N ASP A 27 -16.91 -14.55 -1.32
CA ASP A 27 -16.08 -13.40 -1.72
C ASP A 27 -16.30 -12.20 -0.80
N TRP A 28 -17.54 -11.94 -0.36
CA TRP A 28 -17.85 -10.90 0.62
C TRP A 28 -17.25 -11.17 2.00
N GLN A 29 -17.29 -12.43 2.44
CA GLN A 29 -16.67 -12.84 3.69
C GLN A 29 -15.15 -12.69 3.63
N GLU A 30 -14.54 -13.12 2.53
CA GLU A 30 -13.11 -13.00 2.27
C GLU A 30 -12.69 -11.52 2.27
N LEU A 31 -13.38 -10.66 1.52
CA LEU A 31 -13.10 -9.22 1.48
C LEU A 31 -13.09 -8.60 2.89
N ARG A 32 -14.10 -8.91 3.71
CA ARG A 32 -14.19 -8.42 5.08
C ARG A 32 -13.03 -8.92 5.95
N MET A 33 -12.67 -10.19 5.83
CA MET A 33 -11.55 -10.78 6.57
C MET A 33 -10.23 -10.12 6.18
N GLN A 34 -9.95 -10.00 4.88
CA GLN A 34 -8.73 -9.39 4.35
C GLN A 34 -8.59 -7.92 4.80
N ILE A 35 -9.69 -7.14 4.77
CA ILE A 35 -9.70 -5.76 5.27
C ILE A 35 -9.39 -5.69 6.76
N ASN A 36 -10.01 -6.55 7.57
CA ASN A 36 -9.77 -6.58 9.02
C ASN A 36 -8.31 -6.94 9.33
N GLU A 37 -7.76 -7.96 8.66
CA GLU A 37 -6.36 -8.34 8.82
C GLU A 37 -5.41 -7.21 8.41
N LEU A 38 -5.74 -6.43 7.37
CA LEU A 38 -4.96 -5.26 6.98
C LEU A 38 -4.98 -4.16 8.07
N PHE A 39 -6.12 -3.93 8.71
CA PHE A 39 -6.20 -3.03 9.86
C PHE A 39 -5.37 -3.54 11.04
N ASP A 40 -5.42 -4.84 11.33
CA ASP A 40 -4.63 -5.45 12.40
C ASP A 40 -3.12 -5.34 12.13
N ILE A 41 -2.69 -5.57 10.89
CA ILE A 41 -1.30 -5.34 10.44
C ILE A 41 -0.90 -3.88 10.66
N THR A 42 -1.75 -2.94 10.26
CA THR A 42 -1.49 -1.51 10.40
C THR A 42 -1.38 -1.10 11.87
N LEU A 43 -2.26 -1.64 12.74
CA LEU A 43 -2.23 -1.39 14.17
C LEU A 43 -0.96 -1.96 14.82
N ARG A 44 -0.56 -3.19 14.46
CA ARG A 44 0.69 -3.80 14.92
C ARG A 44 1.90 -2.95 14.54
N TYR A 45 1.93 -2.44 13.32
CA TYR A 45 2.99 -1.52 12.87
C TYR A 45 3.01 -0.22 13.66
N ALA A 46 1.86 0.42 13.87
CA ALA A 46 1.77 1.64 14.68
C ALA A 46 2.29 1.40 16.11
N GLN A 47 2.01 0.24 16.70
CA GLN A 47 2.53 -0.15 18.01
C GLN A 47 4.03 -0.42 18.00
N MET A 48 4.57 -1.04 16.94
CA MET A 48 6.02 -1.25 16.79
C MET A 48 6.76 0.09 16.68
N VAL A 49 6.27 0.98 15.81
CA VAL A 49 6.83 2.34 15.65
C VAL A 49 6.76 3.12 16.95
N ALA A 50 5.66 3.05 17.71
CA ALA A 50 5.56 3.72 19.00
C ALA A 50 6.58 3.17 20.02
N LYS A 51 6.71 1.85 20.14
CA LYS A 51 7.67 1.20 21.05
C LYS A 51 9.12 1.47 20.69
N GLU A 52 9.43 1.54 19.39
CA GLU A 52 10.78 1.84 18.91
C GLU A 52 11.08 3.34 18.93
N GLY A 53 10.08 4.19 18.73
CA GLY A 53 10.17 5.65 18.87
C GLY A 53 10.70 6.04 20.25
N ASP A 54 10.17 5.44 21.31
CA ASP A 54 10.60 5.72 22.68
C ASP A 54 12.04 5.28 22.98
N LYS A 55 12.54 4.22 22.33
CA LYS A 55 13.88 3.66 22.60
C LYS A 55 14.96 4.19 21.68
N ILE A 56 14.72 4.16 20.37
CA ILE A 56 15.70 4.49 19.34
C ILE A 56 15.61 5.98 18.98
N TRP A 57 14.43 6.61 19.03
CA TRP A 57 14.25 7.92 18.36
C TRP A 57 14.45 9.11 19.29
N ASP A 58 14.07 9.01 20.57
CA ASP A 58 14.18 10.15 21.50
C ASP A 58 15.21 9.95 22.61
N ARG A 59 15.36 8.74 23.15
CA ARG A 59 16.24 8.51 24.31
C ARG A 59 17.73 8.58 23.96
N ASP A 60 18.12 8.01 22.82
CA ASP A 60 19.53 7.79 22.47
C ASP A 60 20.06 8.85 21.48
N ARG A 61 19.27 9.91 21.21
CA ARG A 61 19.68 11.01 20.34
C ARG A 61 20.93 11.71 20.91
N PRO A 62 22.03 11.82 20.14
CA PRO A 62 23.24 12.50 20.59
C PRO A 62 22.93 13.94 21.02
N LYS A 63 23.53 14.36 22.14
CA LYS A 63 23.51 15.76 22.59
C LYS A 63 24.89 16.35 22.42
N PHE A 64 24.95 17.56 21.87
CA PHE A 64 26.22 18.27 21.78
C PHE A 64 26.75 18.56 23.18
N THR A 65 27.96 18.09 23.45
CA THR A 65 28.70 18.39 24.67
C THR A 65 30.13 18.68 24.27
N LYS A 66 30.65 19.86 24.63
CA LYS A 66 32.05 20.23 24.37
C LYS A 66 32.95 19.70 25.50
N PRO A 67 33.86 18.76 25.24
CA PRO A 67 34.84 18.32 26.24
C PRO A 67 35.86 19.43 26.53
N ALA A 68 36.34 19.52 27.77
CA ALA A 68 37.30 20.54 28.19
C ALA A 68 38.66 20.42 27.46
N ASN A 69 39.00 19.22 26.97
CA ASN A 69 40.25 18.91 26.29
C ASN A 69 40.18 19.00 24.75
N LYS A 70 39.06 19.45 24.18
CA LYS A 70 38.88 19.60 22.72
C LYS A 70 38.59 21.04 22.33
N THR A 71 38.97 21.42 21.12
CA THR A 71 38.50 22.66 20.50
C THR A 71 36.99 22.59 20.21
N ILE A 72 36.37 23.70 19.83
CA ILE A 72 34.95 23.71 19.46
C ILE A 72 34.76 22.91 18.17
N ASP A 73 35.62 23.12 17.17
CA ASP A 73 35.52 22.47 15.87
C ASP A 73 35.67 20.95 15.97
N GLU A 74 36.61 20.46 16.78
CA GLU A 74 36.76 19.02 17.03
C GLU A 74 35.52 18.41 17.72
N ALA A 75 34.90 19.15 18.65
CA ALA A 75 33.69 18.70 19.32
C ALA A 75 32.48 18.69 18.38
N ILE A 76 32.40 19.65 17.45
CA ILE A 76 31.37 19.69 16.41
C ILE A 76 31.54 18.51 15.46
N ALA A 77 32.74 18.28 14.94
CA ALA A 77 33.01 17.18 14.02
C ALA A 77 32.67 15.80 14.62
N GLU A 78 33.02 15.57 15.90
CA GLU A 78 32.66 14.34 16.60
C GLU A 78 31.14 14.21 16.82
N TYR A 79 30.48 15.30 17.16
CA TYR A 79 29.03 15.32 17.32
C TYR A 79 28.30 15.03 16.01
N GLU A 80 28.73 15.65 14.91
CA GLU A 80 28.18 15.42 13.57
C GLU A 80 28.37 13.97 13.12
N ALA A 81 29.55 13.38 13.37
CA ALA A 81 29.80 11.98 13.06
C ALA A 81 28.84 11.04 13.83
N ARG A 82 28.67 11.25 15.14
CA ARG A 82 27.74 10.47 15.96
C ARG A 82 26.28 10.68 15.55
N LEU A 83 25.92 11.90 15.16
CA LEU A 83 24.57 12.21 14.70
C LEU A 83 24.29 11.49 13.38
N ALA A 84 25.24 11.45 12.44
CA ALA A 84 25.12 10.74 11.18
C ALA A 84 24.98 9.22 11.39
N GLU A 85 25.76 8.62 12.28
CA GLU A 85 25.63 7.21 12.66
C GLU A 85 24.23 6.91 13.25
N PHE A 86 23.77 7.75 14.18
CA PHE A 86 22.44 7.65 14.77
C PHE A 86 21.31 7.75 13.73
N GLU A 87 21.41 8.70 12.79
CA GLU A 87 20.42 8.87 11.72
C GLU A 87 20.40 7.67 10.76
N GLU A 88 21.55 7.09 10.45
CA GLU A 88 21.65 5.90 9.60
C GLU A 88 21.07 4.66 10.29
N GLU A 89 21.35 4.46 11.58
CA GLU A 89 20.72 3.39 12.37
C GLU A 89 19.20 3.54 12.41
N ARG A 90 18.71 4.77 12.64
CA ARG A 90 17.29 5.08 12.61
C ARG A 90 16.67 4.78 11.24
N ARG A 91 17.32 5.16 10.15
CA ARG A 91 16.86 4.91 8.78
C ARG A 91 16.77 3.41 8.50
N ARG A 92 17.77 2.63 8.94
CA ARG A 92 17.76 1.16 8.80
C ARG A 92 16.62 0.51 9.56
N ALA A 93 16.41 0.87 10.82
CA ALA A 93 15.31 0.36 11.63
C ALA A 93 13.94 0.67 11.00
N TYR A 94 13.75 1.90 10.53
CA TYR A 94 12.54 2.29 9.80
C TYR A 94 12.32 1.44 8.55
N LEU A 95 13.36 1.27 7.71
CA LEU A 95 13.24 0.50 6.47
C LEU A 95 12.98 -0.98 6.72
N ASP A 96 13.60 -1.58 7.74
CA ASP A 96 13.35 -2.97 8.11
C ASP A 96 11.89 -3.19 8.53
N ASN A 97 11.35 -2.30 9.37
CA ASN A 97 9.95 -2.36 9.78
C ASN A 97 8.98 -2.08 8.64
N TYR A 98 9.30 -1.12 7.78
CA TYR A 98 8.50 -0.85 6.58
C TYR A 98 8.47 -2.06 5.63
N ASN A 99 9.61 -2.73 5.43
CA ASN A 99 9.69 -3.91 4.58
C ASN A 99 8.88 -5.09 5.15
N LYS A 100 8.90 -5.28 6.47
CA LYS A 100 8.05 -6.28 7.15
C LYS A 100 6.57 -5.97 6.96
N LEU A 101 6.16 -4.72 7.19
CA LEU A 101 4.79 -4.27 6.96
C LEU A 101 4.35 -4.51 5.51
N LYS A 102 5.21 -4.17 4.55
CA LYS A 102 4.94 -4.39 3.13
C LYS A 102 4.76 -5.89 2.86
N ALA A 103 5.66 -6.74 3.34
CA ALA A 103 5.55 -8.19 3.15
C ALA A 103 4.25 -8.76 3.74
N ASP A 104 3.87 -8.34 4.95
CA ASP A 104 2.63 -8.80 5.61
C ASP A 104 1.35 -8.33 4.88
N SER A 105 1.41 -7.20 4.17
CA SER A 105 0.23 -6.55 3.57
C SER A 105 0.02 -6.85 2.08
N VAL A 106 1.06 -7.21 1.31
CA VAL A 106 0.98 -7.36 -0.16
C VAL A 106 -0.08 -8.38 -0.58
N ASP A 107 -0.07 -9.58 0.01
CA ASP A 107 -1.03 -10.63 -0.36
C ASP A 107 -2.47 -10.23 0.00
N ARG A 108 -2.63 -9.46 1.08
CA ARG A 108 -3.92 -8.95 1.54
C ARG A 108 -4.47 -7.89 0.59
N VAL A 109 -3.63 -6.94 0.18
CA VAL A 109 -3.99 -5.94 -0.82
C VAL A 109 -4.35 -6.60 -2.15
N ALA A 110 -3.56 -7.55 -2.63
CA ALA A 110 -3.83 -8.25 -3.88
C ALA A 110 -5.18 -9.01 -3.84
N SER A 111 -5.50 -9.67 -2.72
CA SER A 111 -6.79 -10.36 -2.55
C SER A 111 -7.97 -9.38 -2.53
N ILE A 112 -7.82 -8.24 -1.83
CA ILE A 112 -8.82 -7.17 -1.83
C ILE A 112 -9.03 -6.62 -3.24
N GLU A 113 -7.95 -6.30 -3.97
CA GLU A 113 -8.00 -5.78 -5.34
C GLU A 113 -8.70 -6.77 -6.29
N GLU A 114 -8.44 -8.07 -6.16
CA GLU A 114 -9.10 -9.10 -6.96
C GLU A 114 -10.61 -9.12 -6.71
N ILE A 115 -11.04 -9.14 -5.45
CA ILE A 115 -12.47 -9.20 -5.10
C ILE A 115 -13.18 -7.91 -5.48
N VAL A 116 -12.56 -6.74 -5.23
CA VAL A 116 -13.10 -5.44 -5.64
C VAL A 116 -13.22 -5.35 -7.16
N SER A 117 -12.27 -5.88 -7.91
CA SER A 117 -12.34 -5.93 -9.38
C SER A 117 -13.52 -6.79 -9.87
N LYS A 118 -13.80 -7.93 -9.21
CA LYS A 118 -14.99 -8.75 -9.51
C LYS A 118 -16.29 -7.98 -9.23
N ILE A 119 -16.35 -7.25 -8.12
CA ILE A 119 -17.49 -6.39 -7.76
C ILE A 119 -17.67 -5.27 -8.81
N ALA A 120 -16.58 -4.63 -9.23
CA ALA A 120 -16.59 -3.59 -10.26
C ALA A 120 -17.23 -4.10 -11.55
N ALA A 121 -16.74 -5.25 -12.04
CA ALA A 121 -17.20 -5.87 -13.27
C ALA A 121 -18.70 -6.25 -13.20
N LEU A 122 -19.19 -6.70 -12.04
CA LEU A 122 -20.61 -6.98 -11.82
C LEU A 122 -21.48 -5.72 -11.97
N HIS A 123 -20.98 -4.57 -11.52
CA HIS A 123 -21.70 -3.29 -11.56
C HIS A 123 -21.40 -2.45 -12.81
N GLY A 124 -20.60 -2.95 -13.75
CA GLY A 124 -20.17 -2.18 -14.92
C GLY A 124 -19.29 -0.98 -14.58
N ILE A 125 -18.61 -1.01 -13.44
CA ILE A 125 -17.68 0.04 -12.99
C ILE A 125 -16.28 -0.32 -13.48
N ASP A 126 -15.60 0.62 -14.15
CA ASP A 126 -14.18 0.52 -14.47
C ASP A 126 -13.38 1.37 -13.47
N PHE A 127 -12.57 0.71 -12.65
CA PHE A 127 -11.68 1.38 -11.69
C PHE A 127 -10.40 1.92 -12.31
N LYS A 128 -10.14 1.69 -13.61
CA LYS A 128 -9.04 2.35 -14.31
C LYS A 128 -9.31 3.85 -14.30
N ALA A 129 -8.52 4.59 -13.52
CA ALA A 129 -8.48 6.04 -13.64
C ALA A 129 -8.22 6.39 -15.10
N PRO A 130 -8.91 7.38 -15.71
CA PRO A 130 -8.49 7.90 -16.99
C PRO A 130 -7.04 8.35 -16.84
N ILE A 131 -6.15 7.78 -17.66
CA ILE A 131 -4.80 8.28 -17.78
C ILE A 131 -4.94 9.70 -18.34
N ILE A 132 -4.89 10.70 -17.46
CA ILE A 132 -4.74 12.09 -17.89
C ILE A 132 -3.32 12.18 -18.44
N GLN A 133 -3.21 12.14 -19.76
CA GLN A 133 -1.96 12.35 -20.50
C GLN A 133 -1.54 13.81 -20.43
#